data_AF-A0A1I8GM07-F1
#
_entry.id   AF-A0A1I8GM07-F1
#
_cell.length_a   1.000
_cell.length_b   1.000
_cell.length_c   1.000
_cell.angle_alpha   90.00
_cell.angle_beta   90.00
_cell.angle_gamma   90.00
#
_symmetry.space_group_name_H-M   'P 1'
#
loop_
_entity.id
_entity.type
_entity.pdbx_description
1 polymer ?
#
loop_
_entity_poly.entity_id
_entity_poly.type
_entity_poly.pdbx_seq_one_letter_code
_entity_poly.pdbx_strand_id
1 'polypeptide(L)'
;MLGNPTLLLLDGCASDGLDQQSRKAVQSAVRSWLAEKPDSRTVVLSSRSADEAEELCNSVGILNDGLLVHLDSTESFKQLHELHYFIDVQIDARRCLGNKKFDSELKEKLGKTPLKKYANSSLIESLPHRVTFVAKIDQPVWSAIRWLCQLHESAVIKLFTLRPMTLDRVYRRLIRTRLQRLKTSDLLADHSDDEDQTDEGVRDAS
;
A
#
# COMPACT_ATOMS: atom_id res chain seq x y z
N MET A 1 14.89 -31.07 9.91
CA MET A 1 15.91 -30.41 9.06
C MET A 1 17.24 -31.13 9.24
N LEU A 2 17.83 -31.66 8.16
CA LEU A 2 19.10 -32.39 8.23
C LEU A 2 20.22 -31.44 8.70
N GLY A 3 21.07 -31.89 9.63
CA GLY A 3 22.24 -31.10 10.08
C GLY A 3 21.99 -30.05 11.17
N ASN A 4 20.75 -29.87 11.63
CA ASN A 4 20.39 -28.95 12.73
C ASN A 4 21.13 -27.58 12.67
N PRO A 5 20.99 -26.82 11.56
CA PRO A 5 21.67 -25.53 11.45
C PRO A 5 21.16 -24.53 12.49
N THR A 6 21.93 -23.48 12.77
CA THR A 6 21.48 -22.34 13.59
C THR A 6 20.81 -21.26 12.73
N LEU A 7 21.17 -21.19 11.44
CA LEU A 7 20.62 -20.25 10.46
C LEU A 7 20.06 -20.99 9.25
N LEU A 8 18.82 -20.68 8.88
CA LEU A 8 18.18 -21.18 7.67
C LEU A 8 17.83 -20.01 6.75
N LEU A 9 18.39 -20.00 5.54
CA LEU A 9 18.09 -19.01 4.50
C LEU A 9 17.16 -19.65 3.45
N LEU A 10 16.01 -19.04 3.20
CA LEU A 10 15.00 -19.53 2.25
C LEU A 10 14.72 -18.44 1.21
N ASP A 11 15.04 -18.69 -0.06
CA ASP A 11 14.74 -17.74 -1.14
C ASP A 11 13.63 -18.26 -2.04
N GLY A 12 12.49 -17.57 -2.09
CA GLY A 12 11.37 -17.82 -3.01
C GLY A 12 10.65 -19.18 -2.87
N CYS A 13 11.22 -20.12 -2.11
CA CYS A 13 10.86 -21.54 -2.13
C CYS A 13 9.49 -21.86 -1.52
N ALA A 14 8.92 -20.98 -0.69
CA ALA A 14 7.66 -21.27 -0.03
C ALA A 14 6.42 -20.82 -0.84
N SER A 15 6.58 -20.06 -1.93
CA SER A 15 5.43 -19.60 -2.75
C SER A 15 5.49 -19.94 -4.24
N ASP A 16 6.67 -20.16 -4.84
CA ASP A 16 6.78 -20.36 -6.29
C ASP A 16 6.90 -21.85 -6.64
N GLY A 17 5.82 -22.41 -7.23
CA GLY A 17 5.78 -23.78 -7.76
C GLY A 17 5.26 -24.85 -6.81
N LEU A 18 4.91 -24.50 -5.57
CA LEU A 18 4.23 -25.38 -4.61
C LEU A 18 2.71 -25.15 -4.62
N ASP A 19 1.93 -26.22 -4.51
CA ASP A 19 0.49 -26.13 -4.26
C ASP A 19 0.21 -25.62 -2.83
N GLN A 20 -1.03 -25.19 -2.57
CA GLN A 20 -1.41 -24.61 -1.28
C GLN A 20 -1.18 -25.55 -0.09
N GLN A 21 -1.32 -26.87 -0.29
CA GLN A 21 -1.14 -27.85 0.78
C GLN A 21 0.35 -28.09 1.07
N SER A 22 1.16 -28.25 0.03
CA SER A 22 2.61 -28.39 0.16
C SER A 22 3.24 -27.16 0.81
N ARG A 23 2.79 -25.95 0.43
CA ARG A 23 3.23 -24.71 1.09
C ARG A 23 2.96 -24.73 2.58
N LYS A 24 1.74 -25.07 3.00
CA LYS A 24 1.39 -25.16 4.44
C LYS A 24 2.24 -26.19 5.18
N ALA A 25 2.56 -27.32 4.54
CA ALA A 25 3.41 -28.34 5.12
C ALA A 25 4.83 -27.83 5.37
N VAL A 26 5.43 -27.13 4.40
CA VAL A 26 6.76 -26.50 4.54
C VAL A 26 6.74 -25.45 5.65
N GLN A 27 5.74 -24.57 5.64
CA GLN A 27 5.57 -23.53 6.67
C GLN A 27 5.44 -24.13 8.08
N SER A 28 4.66 -25.20 8.22
CA SER A 28 4.50 -25.92 9.49
C SER A 28 5.80 -26.58 9.93
N ALA A 29 6.58 -27.16 9.02
CA ALA A 29 7.87 -27.76 9.32
C ALA A 29 8.89 -26.70 9.79
N VAL A 30 8.94 -25.54 9.14
CA VAL A 30 9.81 -24.41 9.53
C VAL A 30 9.40 -23.87 10.90
N ARG A 31 8.10 -23.69 11.16
CA ARG A 31 7.61 -23.26 12.49
C ARG A 31 7.95 -24.25 13.58
N SER A 32 7.74 -25.55 13.35
CA SER A 32 8.05 -26.60 14.32
C SER A 32 9.55 -26.65 14.61
N TRP A 33 10.37 -26.48 13.58
CA TRP A 33 11.82 -26.39 13.72
C TRP A 33 12.25 -25.14 14.49
N LEU A 34 11.66 -23.96 14.27
CA LEU A 34 11.94 -22.80 15.10
C LEU A 34 11.52 -23.02 16.57
N ALA A 35 10.36 -23.63 16.79
CA ALA A 35 9.80 -23.85 18.12
C ALA A 35 10.60 -24.83 18.99
N GLU A 36 11.31 -25.79 18.39
CA GLU A 36 12.17 -26.73 19.12
C GLU A 36 13.33 -26.02 19.85
N LYS A 37 13.86 -24.92 19.29
CA LYS A 37 14.97 -24.15 19.89
C LYS A 37 14.87 -22.66 19.53
N PRO A 38 13.94 -21.91 20.14
CA PRO A 38 13.63 -20.54 19.73
C PRO A 38 14.82 -19.58 19.91
N ASP A 39 15.66 -19.80 20.91
CA ASP A 39 16.77 -18.88 21.24
C ASP A 39 18.06 -19.15 20.45
N SER A 40 18.12 -20.24 19.67
CA SER A 40 19.34 -20.66 18.95
C SER A 40 19.16 -20.88 17.46
N ARG A 41 17.93 -20.66 16.95
CA ARG A 41 17.58 -20.87 15.55
C ARG A 41 17.02 -19.58 14.97
N THR A 42 17.46 -19.25 13.77
CA THR A 42 16.99 -18.09 13.02
C THR A 42 16.66 -18.51 11.59
N VAL A 43 15.54 -18.01 11.07
CA VAL A 43 15.13 -18.18 9.68
C VAL A 43 15.10 -16.80 9.04
N VAL A 44 15.74 -16.67 7.89
CA VAL A 44 15.60 -15.51 7.01
C VAL A 44 14.97 -16.01 5.72
N LEU A 45 13.85 -15.40 5.34
CA LEU A 45 13.16 -15.74 4.11
C LEU A 45 12.98 -14.52 3.21
N SER A 46 13.18 -14.70 1.92
CA SER A 46 12.75 -13.75 0.88
C SER A 46 11.52 -14.33 0.19
N SER A 47 10.45 -13.54 0.15
CA SER A 47 9.20 -13.92 -0.52
C SER A 47 8.67 -12.74 -1.34
N ARG A 48 8.01 -13.07 -2.46
CA ARG A 48 7.24 -12.13 -3.28
C ARG A 48 5.81 -11.94 -2.73
N SER A 49 5.42 -12.76 -1.77
CA SER A 49 4.10 -12.73 -1.13
C SER A 49 4.19 -12.08 0.24
N ALA A 50 3.59 -10.90 0.37
CA ALA A 50 3.45 -10.25 1.66
C ALA A 50 2.56 -11.04 2.63
N ASP A 51 1.59 -11.82 2.13
CA ASP A 51 0.74 -12.69 2.95
C ASP A 51 1.57 -13.79 3.64
N GLU A 52 2.59 -14.30 2.95
CA GLU A 52 3.49 -15.32 3.49
C GLU A 52 4.40 -14.75 4.58
N ALA A 53 4.95 -13.56 4.32
CA ALA A 53 5.78 -12.84 5.29
C ALA A 53 4.97 -12.48 6.54
N GLU A 54 3.70 -12.10 6.38
CA GLU A 54 2.80 -11.81 7.49
C GLU A 54 2.44 -13.06 8.31
N GLU A 55 2.35 -14.22 7.67
CA GLU A 55 2.05 -15.49 8.34
C GLU A 55 3.29 -16.07 9.08
N LEU A 56 4.48 -16.03 8.47
CA LEU A 56 5.66 -16.73 8.99
C LEU A 56 6.60 -15.85 9.82
N CYS A 57 6.68 -14.55 9.53
CA CYS A 57 7.72 -13.68 10.08
C CYS A 57 7.23 -12.89 11.29
N ASN A 58 8.15 -12.72 12.24
CA ASN A 58 8.02 -11.77 13.35
C ASN A 58 8.48 -10.35 12.97
N SER A 59 9.40 -10.24 11.99
CA SER A 59 9.90 -8.98 11.44
C SER A 59 9.91 -9.02 9.93
N VAL A 60 9.62 -7.89 9.29
CA VAL A 60 9.57 -7.77 7.83
C VAL A 60 10.45 -6.63 7.37
N GLY A 61 11.29 -6.94 6.39
CA GLY A 61 12.10 -5.98 5.64
C GLY A 61 11.54 -5.76 4.24
N ILE A 62 11.41 -4.51 3.83
CA ILE A 62 11.03 -4.14 2.46
C ILE A 62 12.28 -3.74 1.69
N LEU A 63 12.63 -4.52 0.67
CA LEU A 63 13.70 -4.23 -0.26
C LEU A 63 13.15 -3.55 -1.52
N ASN A 64 13.74 -2.44 -1.96
CA ASN A 64 13.42 -1.77 -3.22
C ASN A 64 14.71 -1.26 -3.87
N ASP A 65 14.94 -1.61 -5.15
CA ASP A 65 16.13 -1.22 -5.92
C ASP A 65 17.46 -1.49 -5.19
N GLY A 66 17.55 -2.65 -4.53
CA GLY A 66 18.75 -3.08 -3.78
C GLY A 66 18.92 -2.42 -2.41
N LEU A 67 18.01 -1.54 -1.99
CA LEU A 67 18.05 -0.86 -0.70
C LEU A 67 16.97 -1.37 0.26
N LEU A 68 17.34 -1.59 1.52
CA LEU A 68 16.39 -1.89 2.59
C LEU A 68 15.67 -0.61 2.99
N VAL A 69 14.44 -0.46 2.53
CA VAL A 69 13.62 0.75 2.69
C VAL A 69 12.93 0.80 4.05
N HIS A 70 12.58 -0.36 4.57
CA HIS A 70 11.86 -0.50 5.81
C HIS A 70 12.27 -1.80 6.48
N LEU A 71 12.40 -1.79 7.81
CA LEU A 71 12.67 -2.96 8.63
C LEU A 71 12.01 -2.72 9.98
N ASP A 72 11.01 -3.53 10.31
CA ASP A 72 10.32 -3.44 11.60
C ASP A 72 9.65 -4.78 11.93
N SER A 73 9.15 -4.92 13.15
CA SER A 73 8.31 -6.04 13.53
C SER A 73 7.00 -6.02 12.72
N THR A 74 6.43 -7.20 12.43
CA THR A 74 5.14 -7.27 11.71
C THR A 74 4.03 -6.59 12.51
N GLU A 75 4.09 -6.63 13.83
CA GLU A 75 3.15 -5.96 14.73
C GLU A 75 3.30 -4.45 14.70
N SER A 76 4.51 -3.91 14.86
CA SER A 76 4.76 -2.45 14.80
C SER A 76 4.38 -1.88 13.43
N PHE A 77 4.71 -2.61 12.35
CA PHE A 77 4.32 -2.23 11.00
C PHE A 77 2.81 -2.20 10.82
N LYS A 78 2.08 -3.15 11.42
CA LYS A 78 0.62 -3.16 11.42
C LYS A 78 0.07 -2.03 12.28
N GLN A 79 0.54 -1.84 13.50
CA GLN A 79 0.08 -0.79 14.44
C GLN A 79 0.17 0.62 13.84
N LEU A 80 1.24 0.89 13.10
CA LEU A 80 1.39 2.15 12.35
C LEU A 80 0.20 2.39 11.40
N HIS A 81 -0.44 1.31 10.93
CA HIS A 81 -1.52 1.29 9.96
C HIS A 81 -2.86 0.70 10.44
N GLU A 82 -2.97 0.21 11.68
CA GLU A 82 -4.04 -0.69 12.15
C GLU A 82 -5.44 -0.09 12.15
N LEU A 83 -5.54 1.23 12.29
CA LEU A 83 -6.83 1.92 12.30
C LEU A 83 -7.27 2.33 10.89
N HIS A 84 -6.46 2.05 9.86
CA HIS A 84 -6.74 2.43 8.47
C HIS A 84 -7.48 1.32 7.73
N TYR A 85 -8.64 1.68 7.18
CA TYR A 85 -9.39 0.84 6.27
C TYR A 85 -9.32 1.40 4.86
N PHE A 86 -9.18 0.51 3.89
CA PHE A 86 -9.41 0.84 2.49
C PHE A 86 -10.90 0.75 2.19
N ILE A 87 -11.42 1.83 1.65
CA ILE A 87 -12.76 1.88 1.11
C ILE A 87 -12.62 2.09 -0.39
N ASP A 88 -13.00 1.07 -1.15
CA ASP A 88 -13.14 1.20 -2.60
C ASP A 88 -14.62 1.40 -2.94
N VAL A 89 -14.89 2.47 -3.66
CA VAL A 89 -16.22 2.83 -4.14
C VAL A 89 -16.21 2.77 -5.66
N GLN A 90 -17.08 1.95 -6.23
CA GLN A 90 -17.31 1.88 -7.67
C GLN A 90 -18.57 2.67 -8.02
N ILE A 91 -18.43 3.67 -8.88
CA ILE A 91 -19.51 4.54 -9.34
C ILE A 91 -20.15 3.89 -10.56
N ASP A 92 -21.47 4.02 -10.73
CA ASP A 92 -22.15 3.52 -11.92
C ASP A 92 -21.81 4.38 -13.15
N ALA A 93 -21.02 3.82 -14.07
CA ALA A 93 -20.62 4.47 -15.30
C ALA A 93 -21.82 4.94 -16.16
N ARG A 94 -22.98 4.26 -16.08
CA ARG A 94 -24.18 4.64 -16.84
C ARG A 94 -24.74 6.01 -16.43
N ARG A 95 -24.42 6.48 -15.22
CA ARG A 95 -24.77 7.83 -14.74
C ARG A 95 -23.66 8.86 -14.98
N CYS A 96 -22.43 8.40 -15.20
CA CYS A 96 -21.27 9.24 -15.53
C CYS A 96 -21.17 9.55 -17.04
N LEU A 97 -21.72 8.69 -17.89
CA LEU A 97 -21.75 8.83 -19.34
C LEU A 97 -22.71 9.97 -19.75
N GLY A 98 -22.22 11.20 -19.75
CA GLY A 98 -22.90 12.33 -20.39
C GLY A 98 -22.74 13.68 -19.71
N ASN A 99 -22.22 13.76 -18.48
CA ASN A 99 -22.14 15.05 -17.78
C ASN A 99 -20.82 15.19 -17.00
N LYS A 100 -19.80 15.75 -17.66
CA LYS A 100 -18.47 16.01 -17.06
C LYS A 100 -18.56 16.79 -15.73
N LYS A 101 -19.58 17.64 -15.57
CA LYS A 101 -19.85 18.40 -14.33
C LYS A 101 -20.28 17.50 -13.17
N PHE A 102 -21.12 16.50 -13.43
CA PHE A 102 -21.60 15.55 -12.43
C PHE A 102 -20.46 14.67 -11.91
N ASP A 103 -19.55 14.29 -12.81
CA ASP A 103 -18.40 13.44 -12.48
C ASP A 103 -17.39 14.18 -11.56
N SER A 104 -17.13 15.47 -11.79
CA SER A 104 -16.31 16.30 -10.91
C SER A 104 -16.99 16.60 -9.57
N GLU A 105 -18.30 16.88 -9.57
CA GLU A 105 -19.04 17.22 -8.35
C GLU A 105 -19.27 16.00 -7.44
N LEU A 106 -19.49 14.81 -8.03
CA LEU A 106 -19.52 13.56 -7.29
C LEU A 106 -18.15 13.17 -6.76
N LYS A 107 -17.07 13.35 -7.52
CA LYS A 107 -15.71 13.12 -7.01
C LYS A 107 -15.35 14.10 -5.90
N GLU A 108 -15.81 15.34 -6.00
CA GLU A 108 -15.62 16.34 -4.96
C GLU A 108 -16.47 16.02 -3.72
N LYS A 109 -17.72 15.61 -3.89
CA LYS A 109 -18.59 15.14 -2.78
C LYS A 109 -18.04 13.85 -2.16
N LEU A 110 -17.65 12.84 -2.92
CA LEU A 110 -17.09 11.57 -2.44
C LEU A 110 -15.66 11.70 -1.94
N GLY A 111 -14.90 12.71 -2.35
CA GLY A 111 -13.62 13.07 -1.74
C GLY A 111 -13.83 13.78 -0.42
N LYS A 112 -14.71 14.80 -0.38
CA LYS A 112 -14.92 15.65 0.79
C LYS A 112 -15.81 15.01 1.87
N THR A 113 -16.74 14.12 1.55
CA THR A 113 -17.64 13.48 2.54
C THR A 113 -16.93 12.51 3.50
N PRO A 114 -16.05 11.59 3.05
CA PRO A 114 -15.23 10.81 3.97
C PRO A 114 -14.21 11.68 4.71
N LEU A 115 -13.63 12.72 4.08
CA LEU A 115 -12.74 13.69 4.74
C LEU A 115 -13.43 14.47 5.88
N LYS A 116 -14.71 14.78 5.73
CA LYS A 116 -15.51 15.46 6.77
C LYS A 116 -15.96 14.53 7.88
N LYS A 117 -16.14 13.23 7.61
CA LYS A 117 -16.66 12.25 8.56
C LYS A 117 -15.55 11.47 9.29
N TYR A 118 -14.42 11.27 8.62
CA TYR A 118 -13.24 10.59 9.14
C TYR A 118 -12.04 11.54 8.98
N ALA A 119 -11.64 12.16 10.09
CA ALA A 119 -10.66 13.25 10.16
C ALA A 119 -9.28 12.92 9.58
N ASN A 120 -8.95 11.62 9.45
CA ASN A 120 -7.68 11.13 8.91
C ASN A 120 -7.89 10.25 7.66
N SER A 121 -8.83 10.62 6.80
CA SER A 121 -8.95 9.95 5.50
C SER A 121 -8.04 10.58 4.45
N SER A 122 -7.43 9.76 3.60
CA SER A 122 -6.62 10.21 2.48
C SER A 122 -7.10 9.53 1.19
N LEU A 123 -7.29 10.33 0.15
CA LEU A 123 -7.60 9.82 -1.18
C LEU A 123 -6.33 9.18 -1.75
N ILE A 124 -6.40 7.90 -2.10
CA ILE A 124 -5.25 7.17 -2.65
C ILE A 124 -5.33 7.11 -4.16
N GLU A 125 -6.52 6.81 -4.69
CA GLU A 125 -6.70 6.60 -6.12
C GLU A 125 -8.07 7.14 -6.55
N SER A 126 -8.09 7.91 -7.63
CA SER A 126 -9.30 8.41 -8.26
C SER A 126 -9.27 8.04 -9.73
N LEU A 127 -9.99 6.97 -10.08
CA LEU A 127 -10.26 6.54 -11.44
C LEU A 127 -11.67 7.00 -11.85
N PRO A 128 -11.99 7.07 -13.16
CA PRO A 128 -13.27 7.56 -13.66
C PRO A 128 -14.51 6.93 -13.01
N HIS A 129 -14.45 5.63 -12.70
CA HIS A 129 -15.57 4.89 -12.10
C HIS A 129 -15.20 4.21 -10.79
N ARG A 130 -14.06 4.56 -10.20
CA ARG A 130 -13.59 3.96 -8.95
C ARG A 130 -12.82 4.96 -8.12
N VAL A 131 -13.22 5.13 -6.88
CA VAL A 131 -12.55 5.98 -5.91
C VAL A 131 -12.09 5.10 -4.76
N THR A 132 -10.80 5.15 -4.46
CA THR A 132 -10.20 4.43 -3.34
C THR A 132 -9.62 5.43 -2.37
N PHE A 133 -10.06 5.34 -1.12
CA PHE A 133 -9.52 6.15 -0.03
C PHE A 133 -9.17 5.25 1.15
N VAL A 134 -8.19 5.70 1.92
CA VAL A 134 -7.92 5.16 3.24
C VAL A 134 -8.62 6.04 4.25
N ALA A 135 -9.31 5.44 5.20
CA ALA A 135 -9.92 6.16 6.31
C ALA A 135 -9.50 5.51 7.62
N LYS A 136 -9.09 6.34 8.57
CA LYS A 136 -8.97 5.90 9.95
C LYS A 136 -10.36 5.75 10.56
N ILE A 137 -10.76 4.52 10.92
CA ILE A 137 -12.08 4.24 11.49
C ILE A 137 -11.91 3.96 12.98
N ASP A 138 -12.05 5.01 13.80
CA ASP A 138 -12.01 4.91 15.27
C ASP A 138 -13.34 4.43 15.88
N GLN A 139 -14.38 4.29 15.05
CA GLN A 139 -15.73 3.86 15.40
C GLN A 139 -15.94 2.39 15.01
N PRO A 140 -16.96 1.70 15.53
CA PRO A 140 -17.22 0.32 15.11
C PRO A 140 -17.47 0.25 13.60
N VAL A 141 -16.89 -0.75 12.93
CA VAL A 141 -16.86 -0.92 11.47
C VAL A 141 -18.24 -0.83 10.82
N TRP A 142 -19.30 -1.29 11.51
CA TRP A 142 -20.67 -1.22 11.01
C TRP A 142 -21.15 0.22 10.75
N SER A 143 -20.60 1.22 11.45
CA SER A 143 -20.94 2.64 11.23
C SER A 143 -20.50 3.11 9.83
N ALA A 144 -19.34 2.62 9.37
CA ALA A 144 -18.84 2.86 8.02
C ALA A 144 -19.65 2.09 6.99
N ILE A 145 -20.02 0.83 7.28
CA ILE A 145 -20.88 0.03 6.40
C ILE A 145 -22.25 0.69 6.22
N ARG A 146 -22.89 1.12 7.31
CA ARG A 146 -24.19 1.80 7.27
C ARG A 146 -24.14 3.07 6.41
N TRP A 147 -23.08 3.84 6.55
CA TRP A 147 -22.86 5.03 5.72
C TRP A 147 -22.69 4.67 4.23
N LEU A 148 -21.93 3.62 3.92
CA LEU A 148 -21.77 3.13 2.55
C LEU A 148 -23.09 2.60 1.96
N CYS A 149 -23.92 1.93 2.77
CA CYS A 149 -25.26 1.50 2.37
C CYS A 149 -26.17 2.69 2.05
N GLN A 150 -26.15 3.76 2.85
CA GLN A 150 -26.92 4.98 2.56
C GLN A 150 -26.51 5.63 1.23
N LEU A 151 -25.20 5.63 0.93
CA LEU A 151 -24.69 6.11 -0.35
C LEU A 151 -25.08 5.19 -1.52
N HIS A 152 -25.14 3.87 -1.28
CA HIS A 152 -25.65 2.91 -2.25
C HIS A 152 -27.16 3.09 -2.50
N GLU A 153 -27.97 3.34 -1.47
CA GLU A 153 -29.41 3.60 -1.56
C GLU A 153 -29.72 4.89 -2.31
N SER A 154 -28.90 5.93 -2.12
CA SER A 154 -28.95 7.14 -2.95
C SER A 154 -28.56 6.90 -4.42
N ALA A 155 -28.19 5.65 -4.75
CA ALA A 155 -27.85 5.14 -6.07
C ALA A 155 -26.67 5.87 -6.75
N VAL A 156 -25.79 6.44 -5.93
CA VAL A 156 -24.53 7.07 -6.37
C VAL A 156 -23.44 6.01 -6.60
N ILE A 157 -23.48 4.93 -5.83
CA ILE A 157 -22.46 3.87 -5.81
C ILE A 157 -23.07 2.57 -6.32
N LYS A 158 -22.39 1.88 -7.23
CA LYS A 158 -22.78 0.54 -7.70
C LYS A 158 -22.30 -0.56 -6.76
N LEU A 159 -21.06 -0.44 -6.28
CA LEU A 159 -20.42 -1.41 -5.40
C LEU A 159 -19.49 -0.68 -4.45
N PHE A 160 -19.45 -1.11 -3.20
CA PHE A 160 -18.40 -0.70 -2.26
C PHE A 160 -17.70 -1.92 -1.67
N THR A 161 -16.43 -1.77 -1.34
CA THR A 161 -15.69 -2.76 -0.55
C THR A 161 -14.98 -2.05 0.59
N LEU A 162 -15.12 -2.62 1.78
CA LEU A 162 -14.42 -2.17 2.98
C LEU A 162 -13.41 -3.26 3.34
N ARG A 163 -12.13 -2.90 3.42
CA ARG A 163 -11.05 -3.84 3.71
C ARG A 163 -10.11 -3.28 4.77
N PRO A 164 -9.66 -4.09 5.74
CA PRO A 164 -8.60 -3.68 6.65
C PRO A 164 -7.30 -3.45 5.87
N MET A 165 -6.37 -2.69 6.46
CA MET A 165 -5.01 -2.60 5.94
C MET A 165 -4.32 -3.97 6.05
N THR A 166 -3.61 -4.40 5.01
CA THR A 166 -2.74 -5.58 5.01
C THR A 166 -1.32 -5.18 4.68
N LEU A 167 -0.35 -6.03 5.04
CA LEU A 167 1.08 -5.76 4.81
C LEU A 167 1.37 -5.48 3.33
N ASP A 168 0.78 -6.29 2.44
CA ASP A 168 0.83 -6.11 0.98
C ASP A 168 0.43 -4.69 0.54
N ARG A 169 -0.63 -4.13 1.12
CA ARG A 169 -1.14 -2.82 0.70
C ARG A 169 -0.29 -1.68 1.22
N VAL A 170 0.25 -1.81 2.43
CA VAL A 170 1.22 -0.85 2.96
C VAL A 170 2.45 -0.83 2.06
N TYR A 171 2.97 -2.01 1.72
CA TYR A 171 4.08 -2.18 0.77
C TYR A 171 3.79 -1.51 -0.57
N ARG A 172 2.65 -1.82 -1.21
CA ARG A 172 2.24 -1.18 -2.48
C ARG A 172 2.12 0.34 -2.36
N ARG A 173 1.66 0.86 -1.21
CA ARG A 173 1.56 2.31 -0.97
C ARG A 173 2.93 2.95 -0.82
N LEU A 174 3.85 2.32 -0.08
CA LEU A 174 5.22 2.80 0.11
C LEU A 174 5.95 2.90 -1.24
N ILE A 175 5.88 1.84 -2.05
CA ILE A 175 6.49 1.82 -3.38
C ILE A 175 5.87 2.88 -4.29
N ARG A 176 4.54 2.98 -4.36
CA ARG A 176 3.89 4.01 -5.19
C ARG A 176 4.30 5.42 -4.80
N THR A 177 4.37 5.71 -3.50
CA THR A 177 4.73 7.05 -3.00
C THR A 177 6.19 7.38 -3.32
N ARG A 178 7.11 6.41 -3.21
CA ARG A 178 8.51 6.61 -3.59
C ARG A 178 8.72 6.68 -5.11
N LEU A 179 8.06 5.85 -5.90
CA LEU A 179 8.10 5.96 -7.36
C LEU A 179 7.57 7.32 -7.84
N GLN A 180 6.57 7.88 -7.16
CA GLN A 180 6.13 9.25 -7.43
C GLN A 180 7.24 10.25 -7.10
N ARG A 181 7.88 10.15 -5.93
CA ARG A 181 9.00 11.06 -5.56
C ARG A 181 10.19 10.96 -6.49
N LEU A 182 10.54 9.77 -6.97
CA LEU A 182 11.63 9.55 -7.92
C LEU A 182 11.29 10.13 -9.30
N LYS A 183 10.08 9.90 -9.80
CA LYS A 183 9.62 10.57 -11.03
C LYS A 183 9.61 12.10 -10.89
N THR A 184 9.28 12.62 -9.71
CA THR A 184 9.31 14.06 -9.45
C THR A 184 10.74 14.60 -9.31
N SER A 185 11.69 13.83 -8.76
CA SER A 185 13.10 14.25 -8.72
C SER A 185 13.75 14.21 -10.10
N ASP A 186 13.42 13.23 -10.93
CA ASP A 186 13.94 13.15 -12.31
C ASP A 186 13.36 14.28 -13.18
N LEU A 187 12.09 14.66 -12.98
CA LEU A 187 11.47 15.81 -13.65
C LEU A 187 11.99 17.18 -13.15
N LEU A 188 12.52 17.25 -11.92
CA LEU A 188 13.14 18.47 -11.39
C LEU A 188 14.62 18.59 -11.78
N ALA A 189 15.27 17.49 -12.15
CA ALA A 189 16.64 17.48 -12.66
C ALA A 189 16.70 17.91 -14.15
N ASP A 190 15.65 17.68 -14.94
CA ASP A 190 15.57 18.09 -16.35
C ASP A 190 15.16 19.58 -16.55
N HIS A 191 15.00 20.35 -15.47
CA HIS A 191 14.63 21.78 -15.53
C HIS A 191 15.66 22.72 -14.87
N SER A 192 16.86 22.24 -14.55
CA SER A 192 17.94 23.08 -13.99
C SER A 192 19.06 23.44 -14.98
N ASP A 193 19.03 22.95 -16.23
CA ASP A 193 20.18 23.07 -17.13
C ASP A 193 19.98 24.01 -18.34
N ASP A 194 18.87 24.75 -18.43
CA ASP A 194 18.58 25.66 -19.56
C ASP A 194 18.25 27.11 -19.11
N GLU A 195 19.03 27.72 -18.22
CA GLU A 195 19.10 29.20 -18.11
C GLU A 195 20.52 29.65 -17.73
N ASP A 196 21.47 29.55 -18.66
CA ASP A 196 22.67 30.41 -18.61
C ASP A 196 23.25 30.63 -20.02
N GLN A 197 22.58 31.46 -20.83
CA GLN A 197 23.18 32.09 -22.01
C GLN A 197 22.34 33.26 -22.54
N THR A 198 22.34 34.39 -21.84
CA THR A 198 22.18 35.72 -22.44
C THR A 198 22.59 36.79 -21.43
N ASP A 199 23.83 37.27 -21.45
CA ASP A 199 24.15 38.71 -21.39
C ASP A 199 25.67 38.96 -21.57
N GLU A 200 26.18 38.93 -22.81
CA GLU A 200 27.37 39.74 -23.14
C GLU A 200 26.88 40.99 -23.88
N GLY A 201 26.63 42.03 -23.09
CA GLY A 201 26.17 43.33 -23.53
C GLY A 201 26.69 44.45 -22.65
N VAL A 202 27.94 44.88 -22.94
CA VAL A 202 28.40 46.28 -22.94
C VAL A 202 28.12 47.15 -21.69
N ARG A 203 29.20 47.63 -21.05
CA ARG A 203 29.42 48.98 -20.47
C ARG A 203 30.68 48.96 -19.58
N ASP A 204 31.54 49.96 -19.47
CA ASP A 204 31.87 51.16 -20.24
C ASP A 204 33.05 51.84 -19.49
N ALA A 205 33.79 52.67 -20.24
CA ALA A 205 34.45 53.91 -19.80
C ALA A 205 35.77 53.94 -18.99
N SER A 206 36.69 54.73 -19.59
CA SER A 206 37.78 55.58 -19.02
C SER A 206 39.21 55.05 -19.12
#